data_AF-A0A0A1GY73-F1
#
_entry.id   AF-A0A0A1GY73-F1
#
_cell.length_a   1.000
_cell.length_b   1.000
_cell.length_c   1.000
_cell.angle_alpha   90.00
_cell.angle_beta   90.00
_cell.angle_gamma   90.00
#
_symmetry.space_group_name_H-M   'P 1'
#
loop_
_entity.id
_entity.type
_entity.pdbx_description
1 polymer ?
#
loop_
_entity_poly.entity_id
_entity_poly.type
_entity_poly.pdbx_seq_one_letter_code
_entity_poly.pdbx_strand_id
1 'polypeptide(L)' 'MSNRFEIQQELTDTQGDLNRLCQKEARQCRPTKSNSGTVTIEPRYGKEMNALREKCGQLRMILDAMEASED' A
#
# COMPACT_ATOMS: atom_id res chain seq x y z
N MET A 1 -2.62 1.61 -27.98
CA MET A 1 -2.42 0.61 -26.92
C MET A 1 -2.10 1.34 -25.62
N SER A 2 -3.08 2.01 -25.02
CA SER A 2 -2.84 2.91 -23.86
C SER A 2 -3.22 2.29 -22.51
N ASN A 3 -4.08 1.26 -22.51
CA ASN A 3 -4.69 0.74 -21.28
C ASN A 3 -3.68 0.04 -20.34
N ARG A 4 -2.74 -0.75 -20.88
CA ARG A 4 -1.72 -1.45 -20.06
C ARG A 4 -0.78 -0.49 -19.34
N PHE A 5 -0.35 0.58 -20.03
CA PHE A 5 0.53 1.59 -19.45
C PHE A 5 -0.17 2.42 -18.37
N GLU A 6 -1.44 2.79 -18.60
CA GLU A 6 -2.27 3.49 -17.62
C GLU A 6 -2.45 2.67 -16.33
N ILE A 7 -2.72 1.37 -16.45
CA ILE A 7 -2.86 0.46 -15.30
C ILE A 7 -1.52 0.28 -14.54
N GLN A 8 -0.39 0.20 -15.26
CA GLN A 8 0.94 0.14 -14.64
C GLN A 8 1.29 1.42 -13.89
N GLN A 9 0.94 2.58 -14.46
CA GLN A 9 1.14 3.87 -13.81
C GLN A 9 0.28 3.96 -12.54
N GLU A 10 -1.01 3.61 -12.62
CA GLU A 10 -1.91 3.61 -11.45
C GLU A 10 -1.43 2.65 -10.35
N LEU A 11 -0.90 1.47 -10.72
CA LEU A 11 -0.29 0.54 -9.78
C LEU A 11 0.91 1.16 -9.08
N THR A 12 1.79 1.82 -9.84
CA THR A 12 2.99 2.49 -9.30
C THR A 12 2.60 3.61 -8.33
N ASP A 13 1.61 4.42 -8.68
CA ASP A 13 1.12 5.52 -7.85
C ASP A 13 0.48 4.98 -6.56
N THR A 14 -0.38 3.97 -6.66
CA THR A 14 -1.04 3.33 -5.50
C THR A 14 -0.01 2.66 -4.57
N GLN A 15 1.03 2.05 -5.14
CA GLN A 15 2.13 1.47 -4.37
C GLN A 15 2.95 2.55 -3.64
N GLY A 16 3.14 3.72 -4.27
CA GLY A 16 3.76 4.89 -3.67
C GLY A 16 2.97 5.40 -2.45
N ASP A 17 1.65 5.49 -2.59
CA ASP A 17 0.76 5.91 -1.50
C ASP A 17 0.76 4.92 -0.32
N LEU A 18 0.74 3.62 -0.60
CA LEU A 18 0.86 2.56 0.39
C LEU A 18 2.18 2.69 1.17
N ASN A 19 3.31 2.85 0.46
CA ASN A 19 4.61 3.04 1.08
C ASN A 19 4.65 4.31 1.96
N ARG A 20 4.06 5.40 1.49
CA ARG A 20 3.97 6.65 2.25
C ARG A 20 3.14 6.47 3.52
N LEU A 21 2.04 5.72 3.46
CA LEU A 21 1.21 5.40 4.63
C LEU A 21 1.97 4.53 5.62
N CYS A 22 2.69 3.50 5.15
CA CYS A 22 3.55 2.65 6.00
C CYS A 22 4.62 3.45 6.73
N GLN A 23 5.27 4.38 6.02
CA GLN A 23 6.26 5.27 6.64
C GLN A 23 5.64 6.23 7.66
N LYS A 24 4.43 6.75 7.40
CA LYS A 24 3.70 7.61 8.35
C LYS A 24 3.37 6.83 9.63
N GLU A 25 2.87 5.61 9.51
CA GLU A 25 2.55 4.76 10.65
C GLU A 25 3.81 4.42 11.46
N ALA A 26 4.91 4.04 10.80
CA ALA A 26 6.19 3.78 11.47
C ALA A 26 6.75 4.99 12.21
N ARG A 27 6.56 6.21 11.67
CA ARG A 27 6.97 7.46 12.35
C ARG A 27 6.10 7.78 13.56
N GLN A 28 4.80 7.50 13.50
CA GLN A 28 3.86 7.73 14.61
C GLN A 28 4.00 6.68 15.72
N CYS A 29 4.41 5.46 15.39
CA CYS A 29 4.69 4.41 16.36
C CYS A 29 6.05 4.59 17.07
N ARG A 30 6.80 5.66 16.81
CA ARG A 30 8.02 5.94 17.59
C ARG A 30 7.61 6.21 19.04
N PRO A 31 8.14 5.46 20.01
CA PRO A 31 7.87 5.73 21.41
C PRO A 31 8.37 7.14 21.72
N THR A 32 7.45 8.04 22.05
CA THR A 32 7.81 9.27 22.74
C THR A 32 8.49 8.82 24.03
N LYS A 33 9.72 9.29 24.26
CA LYS A 33 10.51 8.92 25.45
C LYS A 33 9.67 9.17 26.70
N SER A 34 9.06 8.12 27.23
CA SER A 34 8.35 8.16 28.50
C SER A 34 8.62 6.85 29.21
N ASN A 35 9.20 7.00 30.39
CA ASN A 35 9.67 5.98 31.31
C ASN A 35 8.73 4.76 31.41
N SER A 36 9.32 3.56 31.26
CA SER A 36 8.85 2.28 31.80
C SER A 36 7.33 2.05 31.91
N GLY A 37 6.59 2.23 30.82
CA GLY A 37 5.17 1.89 30.74
C GLY A 37 4.88 1.08 29.49
N THR A 38 3.98 0.11 29.60
CA THR A 38 3.43 -0.65 28.46
C THR A 38 3.03 0.31 27.34
N VAL A 39 3.70 0.21 26.19
CA VAL A 39 3.36 1.02 25.01
C VAL A 39 2.28 0.28 24.22
N THR A 40 1.06 0.78 24.27
CA THR A 40 -0.02 0.30 23.41
C THR A 40 0.19 0.87 22.01
N ILE A 41 0.53 0.01 21.05
CA ILE A 41 0.64 0.38 19.63
C ILE A 41 -0.73 0.13 19.00
N GLU A 42 -1.51 1.18 18.79
CA GLU A 42 -2.76 1.10 18.04
C GLU A 42 -2.51 1.44 16.55
N PRO A 43 -2.71 0.49 15.62
CA PRO A 43 -2.53 0.76 14.20
C PRO A 43 -3.64 1.70 13.72
N ARG A 44 -3.27 2.93 13.34
CA ARG A 44 -4.22 3.98 12.94
C ARG A 44 -4.59 3.90 11.47
N TYR A 45 -3.71 3.34 10.65
CA TYR A 45 -3.86 3.36 9.19
C TYR A 45 -4.09 1.96 8.61
N GLY A 46 -4.27 0.92 9.44
CA GLY A 46 -4.40 -0.47 8.98
C GLY A 46 -5.54 -0.70 7.99
N LYS A 47 -6.69 -0.03 8.16
CA LYS A 47 -7.83 -0.12 7.21
C LYS A 47 -7.48 0.47 5.84
N GLU A 48 -6.90 1.67 5.82
CA GLU A 48 -6.49 2.34 4.58
C GLU A 48 -5.35 1.59 3.88
N MET A 49 -4.39 1.04 4.63
CA MET A 49 -3.33 0.19 4.07
C MET A 49 -3.90 -1.08 3.42
N ASN A 50 -4.87 -1.73 4.06
CA ASN A 50 -5.49 -2.93 3.50
C ASN A 50 -6.25 -2.61 2.21
N ALA A 51 -6.99 -1.50 2.18
CA ALA A 51 -7.67 -1.06 0.96
C ALA A 51 -6.68 -0.77 -0.20
N LEU A 52 -5.56 -0.09 0.10
CA LEU A 52 -4.51 0.17 -0.90
C LEU A 52 -3.82 -1.13 -1.36
N ARG A 53 -3.57 -2.07 -0.45
CA ARG A 53 -3.00 -3.40 -0.78
C ARG A 53 -3.92 -4.19 -1.70
N GLU A 54 -5.21 -4.19 -1.40
CA GLU A 54 -6.22 -4.86 -2.21
C GLU A 54 -6.31 -4.24 -3.60
N LYS A 55 -6.29 -2.91 -3.69
CA LYS A 55 -6.26 -2.19 -4.97
C LYS A 55 -5.01 -2.52 -5.79
N CYS A 56 -3.83 -2.52 -5.18
CA CYS A 56 -2.60 -2.96 -5.85
C CYS A 56 -2.71 -4.41 -6.38
N GLY A 57 -3.29 -5.31 -5.57
CA GLY A 57 -3.50 -6.71 -5.96
C GLY A 57 -4.45 -6.86 -7.15
N GLN A 58 -5.54 -6.10 -7.18
CA GLN A 58 -6.48 -6.09 -8.30
C GLN A 58 -5.83 -5.57 -9.59
N LEU A 59 -5.09 -4.46 -9.52
CA LEU A 59 -4.37 -3.92 -10.68
C LEU A 59 -3.31 -4.89 -11.21
N ARG A 60 -2.59 -5.58 -10.30
CA ARG A 60 -1.63 -6.62 -10.66
C ARG A 60 -2.30 -7.80 -11.36
N MET A 61 -3.42 -8.28 -10.82
CA MET A 61 -4.18 -9.39 -11.40
C MET A 61 -4.68 -9.05 -12.82
N ILE A 62 -5.11 -7.82 -13.05
CA ILE A 62 -5.53 -7.35 -14.38
C ILE A 62 -4.34 -7.38 -15.35
N LEU A 63 -3.17 -6.90 -14.93
CA LEU A 63 -1.97 -6.95 -15.76
C LEU A 63 -1.53 -8.38 -16.09
N ASP A 64 -1.54 -9.27 -15.09
CA ASP A 64 -1.17 -10.67 -15.28
C ASP A 64 -2.16 -11.38 -16.22
N ALA A 65 -3.47 -11.07 -16.12
CA ALA A 65 -4.49 -11.61 -17.01
C ALA A 65 -4.38 -11.07 -18.45
N MET A 66 -4.02 -9.79 -18.61
CA MET A 66 -3.73 -9.20 -19.91
C MET A 66 -2.54 -9.88 -20.58
N GLU A 67 -1.45 -10.08 -19.83
CA GLU A 67 -0.23 -10.73 -20.31
C GLU A 67 -0.48 -12.21 -20.66
N ALA A 68 -1.26 -12.94 -19.85
CA ALA A 68 -1.65 -14.33 -20.13
C ALA A 68 -2.62 -14.48 -21.31
N SER A 69 -3.26 -13.40 -21.77
CA SER A 69 -4.14 -13.40 -22.95
C SER A 69 -3.44 -12.91 -24.22
N GLU A 70 -2.20 -12.43 -24.10
CA GLU A 70 -1.33 -11.99 -25.20
C GLU A 70 -0.45 -13.13 -25.75
N ASP A 71 -0.40 -14.27 -25.04
CA ASP A 71 0.17 -15.57 -25.47
C ASP A 71 -0.93 -16.47 -26.09
#